data_AF-A0A7H8PJN7-F1
#
_entry.id   AF-A0A7H8PJN7-F1
#
_cell.length_a   1.000
_cell.length_b   1.000
_cell.length_c   1.000
_cell.angle_alpha   90.00
_cell.angle_beta   90.00
_cell.angle_gamma   90.00
#
_symmetry.space_group_name_H-M   'P 1'
#
loop_
_entity.id
_entity.type
_entity.pdbx_description
1 polymer ?
#
loop_
_entity_poly.entity_id
_entity_poly.type
_entity_poly.pdbx_seq_one_letter_code
_entity_poly.pdbx_strand_id
1 'polypeptide(L)' 'MEYGAFDKNNSQHKYILSLCRQLGWVTDHPKYKLVPDTKRLGEFIKKNSKAKKPLLAQSPSEVSTTIHQLEQVLSK' A
#
# COMPACT_ATOMS: atom_id res chain seq x y z
N MET A 1 -13.42 -1.17 -7.59
CA MET A 1 -13.15 -1.16 -6.13
C MET A 1 -11.65 -1.08 -5.93
N GLU A 2 -11.15 0.05 -5.44
CA GLU A 2 -9.70 0.30 -5.27
C GLU A 2 -9.24 -0.21 -3.90
N TYR A 3 -8.68 -1.42 -3.85
CA TYR A 3 -8.18 -2.02 -2.60
C TYR A 3 -6.97 -1.26 -2.00
N GLY A 4 -6.23 -0.51 -2.82
CA GLY A 4 -5.08 0.28 -2.39
C GLY A 4 -5.40 1.75 -2.11
N ALA A 5 -6.68 2.12 -1.99
CA ALA A 5 -7.05 3.46 -1.51
C ALA A 5 -6.49 3.68 -0.10
N PHE A 6 -5.95 4.87 0.16
CA PHE A 6 -5.26 5.17 1.40
C PHE A 6 -5.78 6.46 2.04
N ASP A 7 -5.61 6.55 3.36
CA ASP A 7 -5.89 7.76 4.12
C ASP A 7 -4.60 8.56 4.32
N LYS A 8 -4.62 9.83 3.90
CA LYS A 8 -3.45 10.73 3.96
C LYS A 8 -3.15 11.27 5.35
N ASN A 9 -4.04 11.09 6.32
CA ASN A 9 -3.83 11.51 7.71
C ASN A 9 -3.25 10.36 8.55
N ASN A 10 -3.51 9.11 8.14
CA ASN A 10 -3.00 7.90 8.78
C ASN A 10 -1.49 7.70 8.51
N SER A 11 -0.69 7.71 9.58
CA SER A 11 0.76 7.53 9.53
C SER A 11 1.18 6.15 8.98
N GLN A 12 0.42 5.08 9.25
CA GLN A 12 0.70 3.74 8.73
C GLN A 12 0.51 3.69 7.21
N HIS A 13 -0.54 4.33 6.71
CA HIS A 13 -0.79 4.43 5.27
C HIS A 13 0.30 5.24 4.56
N LYS A 14 0.76 6.34 5.16
CA LYS A 14 1.93 7.09 4.64
C LYS A 14 3.17 6.21 4.56
N TYR A 15 3.41 5.35 5.55
CA TYR A 15 4.54 4.44 5.54
C TYR A 15 4.42 3.41 4.40
N ILE A 16 3.24 2.84 4.17
CA ILE A 16 2.99 1.98 3.00
C ILE A 16 3.31 2.70 1.69
N LEU A 17 2.92 3.96 1.53
CA LEU A 17 3.26 4.75 0.34
C LEU A 17 4.77 4.95 0.18
N SER A 18 5.49 5.14 1.29
CA SER A 18 6.96 5.21 1.28
C SER A 18 7.58 3.89 0.82
N LEU A 19 7.08 2.75 1.31
CA LEU A 19 7.53 1.43 0.88
C LEU A 19 7.25 1.19 -0.60
N CYS A 20 6.08 1.57 -1.11
CA CYS A 20 5.77 1.48 -2.54
C CYS A 20 6.77 2.28 -3.39
N ARG A 21 7.20 3.47 -2.92
CA ARG A 21 8.23 4.26 -3.62
C ARG A 21 9.58 3.55 -3.64
N GLN A 22 9.99 2.98 -2.51
CA GLN A 22 11.26 2.24 -2.40
C GLN A 22 11.27 0.98 -3.27
N LEU A 23 10.13 0.30 -3.39
CA LEU A 23 9.92 -0.86 -4.27
C LEU A 23 9.81 -0.50 -5.76
N GLY A 24 9.83 0.78 -6.12
CA GLY A 24 9.56 1.24 -7.48
C GLY A 24 8.11 0.99 -7.94
N TRP A 25 7.18 0.74 -7.02
CA TRP A 25 5.75 0.60 -7.29
C TRP A 25 5.12 1.98 -7.42
N VAL A 26 5.54 2.69 -8.45
CA VAL A 26 5.09 4.04 -8.78
C VAL A 26 4.55 4.08 -10.20
N THR A 27 3.55 4.92 -10.42
CA THR A 27 2.97 5.22 -11.73
C THR A 27 3.09 6.71 -12.00
N ASP A 28 3.10 7.08 -13.28
CA ASP A 28 3.00 8.49 -13.65
C ASP A 28 1.58 9.02 -13.38
N HIS A 29 1.52 10.23 -12.85
CA HIS A 29 0.31 10.97 -12.55
C HIS A 29 0.45 12.36 -13.16
N PRO A 30 -0.56 12.81 -13.94
CA PRO A 30 -0.46 14.04 -14.75
C PRO A 30 -0.14 15.29 -13.93
N LYS A 31 -0.51 15.31 -12.64
CA LYS A 31 -0.26 16.43 -11.72
C LYS A 31 0.95 16.25 -10.80
N TYR A 32 1.32 15.02 -10.46
CA TYR A 32 2.24 14.74 -9.34
C TYR A 32 3.46 13.92 -9.80
N LYS A 33 3.61 13.69 -11.11
CA LYS A 33 4.64 12.81 -11.69
C LYS A 33 4.55 11.42 -11.07
N LEU A 34 5.60 10.96 -10.39
CA LEU A 34 5.64 9.62 -9.80
C LEU A 34 4.85 9.56 -8.49
N VAL A 35 3.71 8.88 -8.53
CA VAL A 35 2.90 8.56 -7.35
C VAL A 35 2.89 7.06 -7.09
N PRO A 36 2.72 6.61 -5.84
CA PRO A 36 2.55 5.18 -5.55
C PRO A 36 1.40 4.58 -6.35
N ASP A 37 1.64 3.43 -6.97
CA ASP A 37 0.64 2.70 -7.74
C ASP A 37 -0.34 2.01 -6.80
N THR A 38 -1.49 2.68 -6.59
CA THR A 38 -2.57 2.18 -5.72
C THR A 38 -3.25 0.94 -6.28
N LYS A 39 -3.21 0.71 -7.60
CA LYS A 39 -3.76 -0.51 -8.21
C LYS A 39 -2.88 -1.70 -7.87
N ARG A 40 -1.57 -1.56 -8.10
CA ARG A 40 -0.59 -2.60 -7.77
C ARG A 40 -0.58 -2.91 -6.28
N LEU A 41 -0.64 -1.88 -5.43
CA LEU A 41 -0.80 -2.05 -3.98
C LEU A 41 -2.10 -2.80 -3.65
N GLY A 42 -3.22 -2.44 -4.27
CA GLY A 42 -4.49 -3.11 -4.05
C GLY A 42 -4.47 -4.59 -4.46
N GLU A 43 -3.81 -4.93 -5.56
CA GLU A 43 -3.61 -6.32 -5.98
C GLU A 43 -2.74 -7.10 -5.00
N PHE A 44 -1.67 -6.49 -4.50
CA PHE A 44 -0.82 -7.07 -3.46
C PHE A 44 -1.63 -7.38 -2.19
N ILE A 45 -2.40 -6.40 -1.71
CA ILE A 45 -3.26 -6.58 -0.53
C ILE A 45 -4.29 -7.68 -0.78
N LYS A 46 -4.92 -7.71 -1.94
CA LYS A 46 -5.93 -8.73 -2.28
C LYS A 46 -5.33 -10.14 -2.32
N LYS A 47 -4.10 -10.30 -2.82
CA LYS A 47 -3.43 -11.60 -2.95
C LYS A 47 -2.77 -12.06 -1.65
N ASN A 48 -2.16 -11.14 -0.90
CA ASN A 48 -1.25 -11.46 0.20
C ASN A 48 -1.83 -11.12 1.58
N SER A 49 -2.78 -10.19 1.68
CA SER A 49 -3.36 -9.83 2.97
C SER A 49 -4.37 -10.89 3.42
N LYS A 50 -4.20 -11.37 4.65
CA LYS A 50 -5.17 -12.26 5.31
C LYS A 50 -6.55 -11.60 5.46
N ALA A 51 -6.57 -10.27 5.57
CA ALA A 51 -7.79 -9.48 5.75
C ALA A 51 -8.72 -9.56 4.54
N LYS A 52 -8.18 -9.74 3.32
CA LYS A 52 -8.92 -9.66 2.04
C LYS A 52 -9.87 -8.46 1.94
N LYS A 53 -9.51 -7.36 2.60
CA LYS A 53 -10.27 -6.11 2.67
C LYS A 53 -9.47 -4.98 2.02
N PRO A 54 -10.13 -3.92 1.54
CA PRO A 54 -9.47 -2.69 1.14
C PRO A 54 -8.64 -2.10 2.28
N LEU A 55 -7.53 -1.43 1.96
CA LEU A 55 -6.63 -0.83 2.95
C LEU A 55 -7.35 0.13 3.90
N LEU A 56 -8.29 0.94 3.40
CA LEU A 56 -9.14 1.82 4.22
C LEU A 56 -10.05 1.07 5.21
N ALA A 57 -10.37 -0.19 4.95
CA ALA A 57 -11.22 -1.02 5.81
C ALA A 57 -10.42 -1.98 6.71
N GLN A 58 -9.08 -1.92 6.64
CA GLN A 58 -8.21 -2.69 7.53
C GLN A 58 -8.12 -2.01 8.90
N SER A 59 -8.14 -2.82 9.95
CA SER A 59 -7.85 -2.38 11.32
C SER A 59 -6.36 -2.02 11.45
N PRO A 60 -5.94 -1.20 12.42
CA PRO A 60 -4.53 -0.82 12.60
C PRO A 60 -3.56 -2.01 12.69
N SER A 61 -3.98 -3.11 13.32
CA SER A 61 -3.21 -4.37 13.40
C SER A 61 -3.08 -5.08 12.05
N GLU A 62 -4.13 -5.03 11.23
CA GLU A 62 -4.13 -5.59 9.87
C GLU A 62 -3.24 -4.75 8.95
N VAL A 63 -3.26 -3.42 9.10
CA VAL A 63 -2.36 -2.51 8.38
C VAL A 63 -0.90 -2.76 8.76
N SER A 64 -0.58 -2.95 10.04
CA SER A 64 0.78 -3.33 10.48
C SER A 64 1.24 -4.65 9.87
N THR A 65 0.34 -5.62 9.70
CA THR A 65 0.66 -6.88 9.01
C THR A 65 0.97 -6.64 7.54
N THR A 66 0.16 -5.83 6.84
CA THR A 66 0.41 -5.43 5.45
C THR A 66 1.77 -4.72 5.30
N ILE A 67 2.11 -3.84 6.24
CA ILE A 67 3.41 -3.15 6.29
C ILE A 67 4.55 -4.17 6.38
N HIS A 68 4.48 -5.10 7.34
CA HIS A 68 5.51 -6.11 7.52
C HIS A 68 5.70 -6.96 6.26
N GLN A 69 4.59 -7.33 5.58
CA GLN A 69 4.66 -8.06 4.31
C GLN A 69 5.35 -7.25 3.21
N LEU A 70 5.12 -5.93 3.12
CA LEU A 70 5.81 -5.06 2.16
C LEU A 70 7.29 -4.91 2.48
N GLU A 71 7.66 -4.79 3.76
CA GLU A 71 9.06 -4.74 4.20
C GLU A 71 9.82 -6.02 3.82
N GLN A 72 9.17 -7.17 3.97
CA GLN A 72 9.74 -8.46 3.53
C GLN A 72 9.93 -8.55 2.01
N VAL A 73 9.11 -7.85 1.22
CA VAL A 73 9.30 -7.77 -0.25
C VAL A 73 10.45 -6.82 -0.60
N LEU A 74 10.61 -5.74 0.16
CA LEU A 74 11.69 -4.77 -0.04
C LEU A 74 13.07 -5.31 0.37
N SER A 75 13.11 -6.13 1.41
CA SER A 75 14.34 -6.75 1.91
C SER A 75 14.79 -8.00 1.11
N LYS A 76 14.04 -8.39 0.08
CA LYS A 76 14.38 -9.48 -0.83
C LYS A 76 15.10 -8.97 -2.07
#